data_AF-A0A3R7SW79-F1
#
_entry.id   AF-A0A3R7SW79-F1
#
_cell.length_a   1.000
_cell.length_b   1.000
_cell.length_c   1.000
_cell.angle_alpha   90.00
_cell.angle_beta   90.00
_cell.angle_gamma   90.00
#
_symmetry.space_group_name_H-M   'P 1'
#
loop_
_entity.id
_entity.type
_entity.pdbx_description
1 polymer ?
#
loop_
_entity_poly.entity_id
_entity_poly.type
_entity_poly.pdbx_seq_one_letter_code
_entity_poly.pdbx_strand_id
1 'polypeptide(L)' 'MVIRNDVREILHDYMHENKKAQVFITNTGIYGMRMFKDRVFVDDRLFEGHSERYAEDAAENYVMNYGEWGEQ' A
#
# COMPACT_ATOMS: atom_id res chain seq x y z
N MET A 1 5.93 12.34 4.42
CA MET A 1 4.75 13.12 4.00
C MET A 1 3.56 12.19 4.07
N VAL A 2 2.52 12.48 4.85
CA VAL A 2 1.38 11.56 5.02
C VAL A 2 0.30 11.95 4.02
N ILE A 3 -0.11 11.04 3.14
CA ILE A 3 -0.99 11.33 1.98
C ILE A 3 -2.48 11.40 2.42
N ARG A 4 -2.76 11.60 3.72
CA ARG A 4 -4.10 11.48 4.33
C ARG A 4 -5.18 12.36 3.70
N ASN A 5 -4.84 13.54 3.16
CA ASN A 5 -5.83 14.42 2.52
C ASN A 5 -6.06 14.10 1.04
N ASP A 6 -5.21 13.30 0.41
CA ASP A 6 -5.28 13.02 -1.03
C ASP A 6 -5.87 11.64 -1.35
N VAL A 7 -6.00 10.77 -0.33
CA VAL A 7 -6.71 9.50 -0.46
C VAL A 7 -8.19 9.75 -0.71
N ARG A 8 -8.69 9.30 -1.86
CA ARG A 8 -10.10 9.33 -2.24
C ARG A 8 -10.86 8.15 -1.63
N GLU A 9 -10.33 6.93 -1.81
CA GLU A 9 -10.99 5.69 -1.39
C GLU A 9 -9.96 4.62 -1.03
N ILE A 10 -10.26 3.83 0.01
CA ILE A 10 -9.53 2.60 0.33
C ILE A 10 -10.22 1.46 -0.42
N LEU A 11 -9.45 0.74 -1.24
CA LEU A 11 -9.97 -0.31 -2.13
C LEU A 11 -9.88 -1.68 -1.44
N HIS A 12 -8.69 -2.02 -0.94
CA HIS A 12 -8.39 -3.34 -0.38
C HIS A 12 -7.49 -3.25 0.85
N ASP A 13 -7.73 -4.13 1.82
CA ASP A 13 -6.92 -4.29 3.02
C ASP A 13 -6.24 -5.66 3.02
N TYR A 14 -4.93 -5.68 3.20
CA TYR A 14 -4.11 -6.88 3.35
C TYR A 14 -3.51 -6.91 4.75
N MET A 15 -3.54 -8.06 5.42
CA MET A 15 -2.98 -8.20 6.76
C MET A 15 -2.37 -9.59 6.93
N HIS A 16 -1.16 -9.64 7.47
CA HIS A 16 -0.47 -10.86 7.83
C HIS A 16 0.43 -10.61 9.04
N GLU A 17 0.30 -11.44 10.08
CA GLU A 17 1.01 -11.30 11.36
C GLU A 17 0.92 -9.87 11.95
N ASN A 18 2.05 -9.17 12.06
CA ASN A 18 2.12 -7.79 12.55
C ASN A 18 2.16 -6.74 11.43
N LYS A 19 2.01 -7.13 10.17
CA LYS A 19 1.99 -6.24 9.01
C LYS A 19 0.59 -6.04 8.47
N LYS A 20 0.30 -4.81 8.03
CA LYS A 20 -0.92 -4.47 7.30
C LYS A 20 -0.56 -3.55 6.12
N ALA A 21 -1.17 -3.79 4.96
CA ALA A 21 -1.14 -2.86 3.83
C ALA A 21 -2.58 -2.48 3.44
N GLN A 22 -2.79 -1.24 3.03
CA GLN A 22 -4.08 -0.75 2.51
C GLN A 22 -3.86 -0.19 1.13
N VAL A 23 -4.49 -0.77 0.12
CA VAL A 23 -4.51 -0.22 -1.24
C VAL A 23 -5.53 0.91 -1.28
N PHE A 24 -5.15 2.01 -1.89
CA PHE A 24 -5.98 3.19 -2.01
C PHE A 24 -5.84 3.84 -3.37
N ILE A 25 -6.83 4.63 -3.75
CA ILE A 25 -6.77 5.52 -4.92
C ILE A 25 -6.81 6.97 -4.44
N THR A 26 -6.02 7.82 -5.06
CA THR A 26 -6.00 9.26 -4.77
C THR A 26 -7.11 10.01 -5.51
N ASN A 27 -7.33 11.27 -5.15
CA ASN A 27 -8.24 12.17 -5.87
C ASN A 27 -7.80 12.39 -7.33
N THR A 28 -6.51 12.25 -7.62
CA THR A 28 -5.92 12.34 -8.96
C THR A 28 -6.00 11.03 -9.75
N GLY A 29 -6.54 9.96 -9.16
CA GLY A 29 -6.68 8.65 -9.81
C GLY A 29 -5.41 7.78 -9.77
N ILE A 30 -4.46 8.12 -8.90
CA ILE A 30 -3.20 7.36 -8.72
C ILE A 30 -3.45 6.27 -7.67
N TYR A 31 -3.08 5.04 -7.98
CA TYR A 31 -3.13 3.95 -7.03
C TYR A 31 -1.91 3.99 -6.10
N GLY A 32 -2.11 3.61 -4.84
CA GLY A 32 -1.07 3.57 -3.84
C GLY A 32 -1.33 2.50 -2.80
N MET A 33 -0.34 2.30 -1.94
CA MET A 33 -0.48 1.46 -0.76
C MET A 33 0.01 2.18 0.50
N ARG A 34 -0.70 1.96 1.60
CA ARG A 34 -0.32 2.41 2.94
C ARG A 34 0.12 1.23 3.77
N MET A 35 1.35 1.27 4.25
CA MET A 35 1.98 0.19 5.01
C MET A 35 1.95 0.47 6.51
N PHE A 36 1.74 -0.58 7.29
CA PHE A 36 1.75 -0.56 8.74
C PHE A 36 2.49 -1.79 9.28
N LYS A 37 3.21 -1.60 10.39
CA LYS A 37 3.89 -2.65 11.15
C LYS A 37 3.62 -2.42 12.64
N ASP A 38 3.23 -3.45 13.36
CA ASP A 38 2.87 -3.39 14.79
C ASP A 38 1.80 -2.32 15.07
N ARG A 39 0.84 -2.16 14.14
CA ARG A 39 -0.22 -1.13 14.16
C ARG A 39 0.30 0.32 14.05
N VAL A 40 1.58 0.51 13.79
CA VAL A 40 2.21 1.80 13.53
C VAL A 40 2.30 2.02 12.02
N PHE A 41 1.94 3.23 11.58
CA PHE A 41 2.14 3.65 10.20
C PHE A 41 3.63 3.62 9.84
N VAL A 42 3.97 2.94 8.75
CA VAL A 42 5.34 2.84 8.26
C VAL A 42 5.55 3.85 7.14
N ASP A 43 4.80 3.72 6.05
CA ASP A 43 4.98 4.56 4.86
C ASP A 43 3.76 4.53 3.93
N ASP A 44 3.65 5.54 3.06
CA ASP A 44 2.68 5.64 1.97
C ASP A 44 3.44 5.61 0.64
N ARG A 45 3.10 4.67 -0.26
CA ARG A 45 3.72 4.58 -1.59
C ARG A 45 2.68 4.82 -2.68
N LEU A 46 2.98 5.72 -3.59
CA LEU A 46 2.17 5.97 -4.79
C LEU A 46 2.79 5.25 -5.99
N PHE A 47 1.93 4.77 -6.88
CA PHE A 47 2.31 4.05 -8.10
C PHE A 47 1.78 4.81 -9.32
N GLU A 48 2.48 5.88 -9.69
CA GLU A 48 2.10 6.71 -10.83
C GLU A 48 2.18 5.92 -12.14
N GLY A 49 1.10 5.94 -12.94
CA GLY A 49 1.05 5.21 -14.22
C GLY A 49 0.85 3.69 -14.09
N HIS A 50 0.71 3.17 -12.87
CA HIS A 50 0.41 1.76 -12.63
C HIS A 50 -1.08 1.52 -12.36
N SER A 51 -1.52 0.29 -12.56
CA SER A 51 -2.90 -0.15 -12.32
C SER A 51 -3.15 -0.49 -10.85
N GLU A 52 -4.42 -0.57 -10.47
CA GLU A 52 -4.88 -1.11 -9.19
C GLU A 52 -4.21 -2.45 -8.85
N ARG A 53 -4.17 -3.34 -9.84
CA ARG A 53 -3.56 -4.67 -9.70
C ARG A 53 -2.11 -4.60 -9.26
N TYR A 54 -1.33 -3.65 -9.76
CA TYR A 54 0.05 -3.46 -9.33
C TYR A 54 0.13 -3.06 -7.85
N ALA A 55 -0.79 -2.21 -7.38
CA ALA A 55 -0.87 -1.82 -5.98
C ALA A 55 -1.31 -2.98 -5.07
N GLU A 56 -2.23 -3.84 -5.53
CA GLU A 56 -2.63 -5.08 -4.86
C GLU A 56 -1.45 -6.05 -4.73
N ASP A 57 -0.77 -6.35 -5.83
CA ASP A 57 0.40 -7.23 -5.84
C ASP A 57 1.52 -6.68 -4.94
N ALA A 58 1.75 -5.36 -4.93
CA ALA A 58 2.71 -4.72 -4.03
C ALA A 58 2.29 -4.82 -2.54
N ALA A 59 1.00 -4.65 -2.24
CA ALA A 59 0.46 -4.75 -0.89
C ALA A 59 0.51 -6.20 -0.36
N GLU A 60 0.19 -7.18 -1.21
CA GLU A 60 0.30 -8.61 -0.92
C GLU A 60 1.76 -8.98 -0.64
N ASN A 61 2.69 -8.57 -1.51
CA ASN A 61 4.12 -8.80 -1.31
C ASN A 61 4.64 -8.20 0.01
N TYR A 62 4.17 -7.00 0.39
CA TYR A 62 4.53 -6.38 1.65
C TYR A 62 4.11 -7.21 2.87
N VAL A 63 2.86 -7.68 2.90
CA VAL A 63 2.34 -8.44 4.05
C VAL A 63 2.86 -9.87 4.09
N MET A 64 2.99 -10.53 2.93
CA MET A 64 3.48 -11.91 2.82
C MET A 64 4.99 -12.03 3.00
N ASN A 65 5.71 -10.91 3.10
CA ASN A 65 7.12 -10.90 3.47
C ASN A 65 8.00 -11.71 2.48
N TYR A 66 7.72 -11.63 1.17
CA TYR A 66 8.59 -12.17 0.10
C TYR A 66 9.96 -11.46 -0.02
N GLY A 67 10.38 -10.77 1.04
CA GLY A 67 11.61 -10.01 1.16
C GLY A 67 11.35 -8.77 2.00
N GLU A 68 12.17 -8.54 3.02
CA GLU A 68 12.41 -7.18 3.46
C GLU A 68 12.94 -6.42 2.23
N TRP A 69 12.07 -5.66 1.59
CA TRP A 69 12.33 -4.95 0.33
C TRP A 69 12.51 -5.88 -0.86
N GLY A 70 11.43 -6.06 -1.63
CA GLY A 70 11.49 -6.66 -2.95
C GLY A 70 12.32 -5.80 -3.90
N GLU A 71 13.61 -6.12 -4.03
CA GLU A 71 14.25 -6.17 -5.34
C GLU A 71 13.89 -7.54 -5.95
N GLN A 72 12.92 -7.54 -6.87
CA GLN A 72 12.82 -8.49 -7.99
C GLN A 72 12.43 -7.71 -9.23
#